data_AF-A6J7I6-F1
#
_entry.id   AF-A6J7I6-F1
#
_cell.length_a   1.000
_cell.length_b   1.000
_cell.length_c   1.000
_cell.angle_alpha   90.00
_cell.angle_beta   90.00
_cell.angle_gamma   90.00
#
_symmetry.space_group_name_H-M   'P 1'
#
loop_
_entity.id
_entity.type
_entity.pdbx_description
1 polymer ?
#
loop_
_entity_poly.entity_id
_entity_poly.type
_entity_poly.pdbx_seq_one_letter_code
_entity_poly.pdbx_strand_id
1 'polypeptide(L)'
;MRKHGASHTLKVANRLYGEKTYNFLPEFLASTQKMYGADLAPVDFQHASEDARKEINKWVKGQTEGKIPELLAGGVVNSTTKLVLVNAIYFKGIWQEKFLTRHTTDAPFRLNKKDTKMVKMMYQKEKFPFGYIPDLKCKVLEMPYQGGELSMVILLPEDIEDESTGLQKIEEQLTLEKLYEWTKHENLKEIDVHVNLPKFKIEESYILNSNLGRLGLQDLFSSSKADLSGMSESRDIFISKIVHKSFVEVNEEGTEAAAATAGLVEYCLVSIEAFIVDHPFLFFIRHNPTANMLFFGRVCSP
;
A
#
# COMPACT_ATOMS: atom_id res chain seq x y z
N MET A 1 12.03 8.81 16.45
CA MET A 1 11.43 9.64 17.52
C MET A 1 9.96 9.28 17.66
N ARG A 2 9.51 8.78 18.82
CA ARG A 2 8.09 8.56 19.12
C ARG A 2 7.45 9.90 19.52
N LYS A 3 6.64 10.52 18.67
CA LYS A 3 5.70 11.57 19.09
C LYS A 3 4.47 10.90 19.70
N HIS A 4 4.06 11.35 20.88
CA HIS A 4 2.81 10.94 21.54
C HIS A 4 1.61 11.41 20.69
N GLY A 5 0.62 10.53 20.46
CA GLY A 5 -0.61 10.82 19.72
C GLY A 5 -0.52 10.63 18.20
N ALA A 6 0.14 9.58 17.71
CA ALA A 6 0.32 9.36 16.27
C ALA A 6 -1.03 9.24 15.54
N SER A 7 -1.30 10.14 14.60
CA SER A 7 -2.50 10.20 13.76
C SER A 7 -2.61 9.05 12.76
N HIS A 8 -1.54 8.28 12.62
CA HIS A 8 -1.45 7.10 11.80
C HIS A 8 -0.34 6.19 12.35
N THR A 9 -0.46 4.90 12.05
CA THR A 9 0.56 3.89 12.28
C THR A 9 1.06 3.41 10.93
N LEU A 10 2.30 3.79 10.59
CA LEU A 10 3.06 3.22 9.48
C LEU A 10 4.19 2.38 10.05
N LYS A 11 4.20 1.09 9.73
CA LYS A 11 5.27 0.16 10.11
C LYS A 11 5.93 -0.38 8.86
N VAL A 12 7.24 -0.23 8.78
CA VAL A 12 8.06 -0.80 7.72
C VAL A 12 9.05 -1.74 8.37
N ALA A 13 9.02 -3.00 7.97
CA ALA A 13 9.92 -4.05 8.42
C ALA A 13 10.82 -4.45 7.26
N ASN A 14 12.00 -3.83 7.21
CA ASN A 14 13.06 -4.13 6.24
C ASN A 14 14.18 -4.90 6.93
N ARG A 15 14.54 -6.05 6.37
CA ARG A 15 15.69 -6.82 6.86
C ARG A 15 16.29 -7.69 5.78
N LEU A 16 17.61 -7.84 5.84
CA LEU A 16 18.35 -8.83 5.06
C LEU A 16 18.55 -10.08 5.89
N TYR A 17 18.35 -11.24 5.28
CA TYR A 17 18.65 -12.54 5.88
C TYR A 17 19.66 -13.27 5.02
N GLY A 18 20.87 -13.42 5.54
CA GLY A 18 21.98 -14.07 4.84
C GLY A 18 22.23 -15.47 5.39
N GLU A 19 22.67 -16.39 4.54
CA GLU A 19 23.16 -17.69 4.98
C GLU A 19 24.38 -17.50 5.89
N LYS A 20 24.36 -18.13 7.06
CA LYS A 20 25.33 -17.95 8.15
C LYS A 20 26.76 -18.36 7.79
N THR A 21 26.94 -19.18 6.74
CA THR A 21 28.28 -19.57 6.28
C THR A 21 29.04 -18.45 5.57
N TYR A 22 28.36 -17.35 5.20
CA TYR A 22 29.00 -16.19 4.58
C TYR A 22 29.52 -15.20 5.63
N ASN A 23 30.73 -14.70 5.39
CA ASN A 23 31.31 -13.62 6.17
C ASN A 23 30.93 -12.28 5.54
N PHE A 24 29.96 -11.60 6.14
CA PHE A 24 29.56 -10.26 5.71
C PHE A 24 30.53 -9.20 6.22
N LEU A 25 30.90 -8.25 5.35
CA LEU A 25 31.87 -7.20 5.67
C LEU A 25 31.34 -6.29 6.79
N PRO A 26 32.14 -5.99 7.84
CA PRO A 26 31.72 -5.10 8.93
C PRO A 26 31.27 -3.73 8.44
N GLU A 27 31.93 -3.18 7.42
CA GLU A 27 31.60 -1.88 6.82
C GLU A 27 30.21 -1.92 6.17
N PHE A 28 29.85 -3.04 5.53
CA PHE A 28 28.53 -3.24 4.96
C PHE A 28 27.46 -3.27 6.04
N LEU A 29 27.66 -4.09 7.08
CA LEU A 29 26.73 -4.21 8.22
C LEU A 29 26.52 -2.88 8.95
N ALA A 30 27.61 -2.13 9.17
CA ALA A 30 27.54 -0.80 9.77
C ALA A 30 26.78 0.19 8.88
N SER A 31 26.99 0.13 7.57
CA SER A 31 26.32 1.00 6.60
C SER A 31 24.83 0.68 6.49
N THR A 32 24.44 -0.60 6.49
CA THR A 32 23.01 -0.97 6.42
C THR A 32 22.25 -0.46 7.63
N GLN A 33 22.84 -0.60 8.82
CA GLN A 33 22.21 -0.13 10.05
C GLN A 33 22.15 1.40 10.12
N LYS A 34 23.24 2.08 9.77
CA LYS A 34 23.31 3.55 9.81
C LYS A 34 22.38 4.23 8.81
N MET A 35 22.30 3.70 7.58
CA MET A 35 21.60 4.35 6.47
C MET A 35 20.14 3.92 6.36
N TYR A 36 19.83 2.65 6.63
CA TYR A 36 18.51 2.07 6.40
C TYR A 36 17.79 1.63 7.68
N GLY A 37 18.47 1.67 8.83
CA GLY A 37 17.93 1.14 10.09
C GLY A 37 17.58 -0.36 9.99
N ALA A 38 18.25 -1.07 9.09
CA ALA A 38 17.99 -2.46 8.77
C ALA A 38 19.23 -3.30 9.09
N ASP A 39 19.02 -4.32 9.90
CA ASP A 39 20.05 -5.31 10.18
C ASP A 39 20.16 -6.32 9.03
N LEU A 40 21.32 -6.98 8.95
CA LEU A 40 21.44 -8.28 8.31
C LEU A 40 21.50 -9.35 9.40
N ALA A 41 20.58 -10.32 9.33
CA ALA A 41 20.52 -11.43 10.25
C ALA A 41 21.09 -12.71 9.59
N PRO A 42 22.15 -13.32 10.15
CA PRO A 42 22.64 -14.61 9.68
C PRO A 42 21.68 -15.73 10.11
N VAL A 43 21.30 -16.61 9.18
CA VAL A 43 20.41 -17.77 9.40
C VAL A 43 20.95 -19.01 8.68
N ASP A 44 20.52 -20.19 9.11
CA ASP A 44 20.94 -21.46 8.51
C ASP A 44 19.93 -21.94 7.46
N PHE A 45 20.05 -21.48 6.23
CA PHE A 45 19.26 -22.02 5.12
C PHE A 45 19.76 -23.40 4.69
N GLN A 46 21.08 -23.61 4.64
CA GLN A 46 21.69 -24.85 4.12
C GLN A 46 21.23 -26.11 4.86
N HIS A 47 21.18 -26.07 6.19
CA HIS A 47 20.85 -27.22 7.02
C HIS A 47 19.52 -27.09 7.76
N ALA A 48 18.99 -25.87 7.93
CA ALA A 48 17.77 -25.63 8.71
C ALA A 48 16.80 -24.61 8.07
N SER A 49 16.65 -24.63 6.74
CA SER A 49 15.81 -23.69 5.98
C SER A 49 14.39 -23.48 6.53
N GLU A 50 13.71 -24.52 7.02
CA GLU A 50 12.37 -24.36 7.61
C GLU A 50 12.39 -23.62 8.95
N ASP A 51 13.44 -23.77 9.76
CA ASP A 51 13.57 -23.02 11.01
C ASP A 51 13.97 -21.56 10.73
N ALA A 52 14.84 -21.33 9.74
CA ALA A 52 15.12 -19.99 9.22
C ALA A 52 13.83 -19.31 8.72
N ARG A 53 12.98 -20.02 7.97
CA ARG A 53 11.67 -19.53 7.51
C ARG A 53 10.78 -19.11 8.68
N LYS A 54 10.67 -19.94 9.72
CA LYS A 54 9.87 -19.64 10.92
C LYS A 54 10.43 -18.45 11.69
N GLU A 55 11.75 -18.32 11.79
CA GLU A 55 12.40 -17.17 12.42
C GLU A 55 12.08 -15.86 11.70
N ILE A 56 12.19 -15.86 10.36
CA ILE A 56 11.83 -14.72 9.52
C ILE A 56 10.35 -14.34 9.75
N ASN A 57 9.44 -15.31 9.67
CA ASN A 57 8.02 -15.07 9.90
C ASN A 57 7.73 -14.54 11.31
N LYS A 58 8.38 -15.10 12.34
CA LYS A 58 8.24 -14.63 13.73
C LYS A 58 8.69 -13.19 13.89
N TRP A 59 9.81 -12.81 13.27
CA TRP A 59 10.31 -11.44 13.30
C TRP A 59 9.34 -10.47 12.61
N VAL A 60 8.89 -10.80 11.39
CA VAL A 60 7.93 -9.97 10.63
C VAL A 60 6.61 -9.80 11.40
N LYS A 61 6.09 -10.89 11.98
CA LYS A 61 4.89 -10.86 12.82
C LYS A 61 5.06 -9.90 14.01
N GLY A 62 6.23 -9.90 14.64
CA GLY A 62 6.56 -8.98 15.73
C GLY A 62 6.63 -7.51 15.28
N GLN A 63 7.22 -7.23 14.11
CA GLN A 63 7.33 -5.86 13.58
C GLN A 63 6.00 -5.30 13.08
N THR A 64 5.06 -6.16 12.70
CA THR A 64 3.77 -5.80 12.09
C THR A 64 2.59 -5.95 13.05
N GLU A 65 2.86 -6.04 14.37
CA GLU A 65 1.82 -6.18 15.41
C GLU A 65 0.86 -7.36 15.17
N GLY A 66 1.38 -8.42 14.55
CA GLY A 66 0.61 -9.62 14.21
C GLY A 66 -0.21 -9.54 12.92
N LYS A 67 -0.21 -8.40 12.22
CA LYS A 67 -1.00 -8.20 10.98
C LYS A 67 -0.47 -8.99 9.80
N ILE A 68 0.84 -9.28 9.78
CA ILE A 68 1.46 -10.17 8.80
C ILE A 68 2.00 -11.40 9.55
N PRO A 69 1.17 -12.44 9.78
CA PRO A 69 1.56 -13.61 10.56
C PRO A 69 2.52 -14.54 9.81
N GLU A 70 2.38 -14.61 8.49
CA GLU A 70 3.23 -15.40 7.61
C GLU A 70 3.60 -14.56 6.38
N LEU A 71 4.90 -14.31 6.23
CA LEU A 71 5.49 -13.65 5.07
C LEU A 71 5.97 -14.68 4.04
N LEU A 72 6.73 -15.67 4.50
CA LEU A 72 7.30 -16.74 3.70
C LEU A 72 6.46 -18.00 3.86
N ALA A 73 5.76 -18.37 2.79
CA ALA A 73 5.09 -19.66 2.68
C ALA A 73 6.11 -20.82 2.65
N GLY A 74 5.64 -22.04 2.94
CA GLY A 74 6.47 -23.25 2.85
C GLY A 74 7.11 -23.40 1.47
N GLY A 75 8.39 -23.79 1.44
CA GLY A 75 9.14 -24.00 0.19
C GLY A 75 9.66 -22.73 -0.52
N VAL A 76 9.39 -21.52 -0.01
CA VAL A 76 9.94 -20.27 -0.59
C VAL A 76 11.46 -20.19 -0.41
N VAL A 77 11.95 -20.69 0.72
CA VAL A 77 13.38 -20.83 1.05
C VAL A 77 13.75 -22.31 1.16
N ASN A 78 15.01 -22.63 0.88
CA ASN A 78 15.54 -24.00 0.83
C ASN A 78 17.06 -24.01 1.06
N SER A 79 17.69 -25.17 0.98
CA SER A 79 19.13 -25.34 1.24
C SER A 79 20.06 -24.62 0.25
N THR A 80 19.55 -24.14 -0.90
CA THR A 80 20.35 -23.36 -1.87
C THR A 80 20.16 -21.86 -1.70
N THR A 81 19.31 -21.42 -0.77
CA THR A 81 19.06 -20.01 -0.49
C THR A 81 20.28 -19.37 0.18
N LYS A 82 20.74 -18.24 -0.35
CA LYS A 82 21.95 -17.53 0.11
C LYS A 82 21.63 -16.19 0.77
N LEU A 83 20.72 -15.42 0.18
CA LEU A 83 20.33 -14.09 0.67
C LEU A 83 18.86 -13.81 0.36
N VAL A 84 18.10 -13.39 1.36
CA VAL A 84 16.69 -13.02 1.26
C VAL A 84 16.52 -11.58 1.73
N LEU A 85 15.97 -10.73 0.87
CA LEU A 85 15.51 -9.39 1.26
C LEU A 85 14.03 -9.45 1.62
N VAL A 86 13.71 -9.04 2.85
CA VAL A 86 12.35 -8.97 3.36
C VAL A 86 11.94 -7.50 3.46
N ASN A 87 10.81 -7.17 2.84
CA ASN A 87 10.08 -5.93 3.07
C ASN A 87 8.64 -6.29 3.44
N ALA A 88 8.22 -5.90 4.64
CA ALA A 88 6.82 -5.97 5.04
C ALA A 88 6.35 -4.60 5.49
N ILE A 89 5.20 -4.16 4.97
CA ILE A 89 4.67 -2.82 5.25
C ILE A 89 3.21 -2.92 5.71
N TYR A 90 2.92 -2.24 6.82
CA TYR A 90 1.60 -2.15 7.41
C TYR A 90 1.23 -0.68 7.61
N PHE A 91 0.06 -0.30 7.13
CA PHE A 91 -0.50 1.03 7.36
C PHE A 91 -1.89 0.97 7.97
N LYS A 92 -2.09 1.83 8.97
CA LYS A 92 -3.38 2.19 9.54
C LYS A 92 -3.41 3.68 9.78
N GLY A 93 -4.19 4.42 9.00
CA GLY A 93 -4.43 5.84 9.19
C GLY A 93 -5.74 6.10 9.92
N ILE A 94 -5.83 7.23 10.64
CA ILE A 94 -7.08 7.76 11.16
C ILE A 94 -7.51 8.87 10.20
N TRP A 95 -8.75 8.84 9.69
CA TRP A 95 -9.22 9.90 8.80
C TRP A 95 -9.22 11.27 9.49
N GLN A 96 -8.96 12.34 8.73
CA GLN A 96 -9.17 13.71 9.22
C GLN A 96 -10.66 13.90 9.52
N GLU A 97 -11.50 13.63 8.51
CA GLU A 97 -12.96 13.57 8.64
C GLU A 97 -13.44 12.12 8.57
N LYS A 98 -14.05 11.66 9.67
CA LYS A 98 -14.31 10.24 9.93
C LYS A 98 -15.72 9.84 9.53
N PHE A 99 -15.84 8.61 9.06
CA PHE A 99 -17.13 8.00 8.82
C PHE A 99 -17.81 7.65 10.15
N LEU A 100 -19.12 7.92 10.24
CA LEU A 100 -19.92 7.43 11.36
C LEU A 100 -20.34 5.98 11.09
N THR A 101 -20.03 5.07 12.02
CA THR A 101 -20.35 3.63 11.90
C THR A 101 -21.84 3.38 11.64
N ARG A 102 -22.73 4.18 12.25
CA ARG A 102 -24.18 4.11 12.04
C ARG A 102 -24.64 4.44 10.61
N HIS A 103 -23.81 5.10 9.81
CA HIS A 103 -24.09 5.40 8.41
C HIS A 103 -23.52 4.32 7.46
N THR A 104 -22.83 3.31 8.00
CA THR A 104 -22.33 2.19 7.18
C THR A 104 -23.45 1.19 6.95
N THR A 105 -23.78 0.93 5.69
CA THR A 105 -24.85 0.01 5.28
C THR A 105 -24.35 -1.03 4.30
N ASP A 106 -25.07 -2.14 4.15
CA ASP A 106 -24.82 -3.06 3.05
C ASP A 106 -25.25 -2.42 1.71
N ALA A 107 -24.35 -2.41 0.72
CA ALA A 107 -24.64 -1.92 -0.63
C ALA A 107 -24.00 -2.83 -1.68
N PRO A 108 -24.55 -2.88 -2.92
CA PRO A 108 -23.92 -3.62 -4.00
C PRO A 108 -22.62 -2.93 -4.45
N PHE A 109 -21.61 -3.73 -4.73
CA PHE A 109 -20.38 -3.36 -5.42
C PHE A 109 -20.28 -4.19 -6.70
N ARG A 110 -20.19 -3.52 -7.85
CA ARG A 110 -20.06 -4.13 -9.16
C ARG A 110 -18.61 -4.58 -9.35
N LEU A 111 -18.39 -5.86 -9.59
CA LEU A 111 -17.05 -6.42 -9.86
C LEU A 111 -16.66 -6.23 -11.32
N ASN A 112 -17.67 -6.26 -12.19
CA ASN A 112 -17.64 -6.05 -13.64
C ASN A 112 -19.07 -5.68 -14.09
N LYS A 113 -19.33 -5.61 -15.40
CA LYS A 113 -20.66 -5.28 -15.95
C LYS A 113 -21.79 -6.25 -15.55
N LYS A 114 -21.47 -7.48 -15.13
CA LYS A 114 -22.42 -8.58 -14.89
C LYS A 114 -22.50 -9.00 -13.43
N ASP A 115 -21.37 -8.99 -12.73
CA ASP A 115 -21.25 -9.53 -11.38
C ASP A 115 -21.27 -8.44 -10.32
N THR A 116 -22.00 -8.68 -9.23
CA THR A 116 -22.09 -7.78 -8.08
C THR A 116 -21.93 -8.54 -6.76
N LYS A 117 -21.37 -7.89 -5.76
CA LYS A 117 -21.20 -8.43 -4.39
C LYS A 117 -21.69 -7.41 -3.38
N MET A 118 -22.34 -7.86 -2.30
CA MET A 118 -22.68 -6.97 -1.19
C MET A 118 -21.45 -6.66 -0.34
N VAL A 119 -21.24 -5.37 -0.05
CA VAL A 119 -20.13 -4.87 0.77
C VAL A 119 -20.65 -3.92 1.84
N LYS A 120 -19.86 -3.71 2.90
CA LYS A 120 -20.12 -2.65 3.88
C LYS A 120 -19.66 -1.32 3.29
N MET A 121 -20.61 -0.49 2.90
CA MET A 121 -20.39 0.82 2.30
C MET A 121 -20.48 1.89 3.37
N MET A 122 -19.36 2.57 3.64
CA MET A 122 -19.31 3.70 4.57
C MET A 122 -19.81 4.95 3.87
N TYR A 123 -20.46 5.85 4.62
CA TYR A 123 -20.99 7.10 4.07
C TYR A 123 -20.66 8.32 4.94
N GLN A 124 -20.25 9.41 4.27
CA GLN A 124 -20.19 10.74 4.88
C GLN A 124 -20.44 11.84 3.83
N LYS A 125 -20.73 13.04 4.31
CA LYS A 125 -20.81 14.25 3.49
C LYS A 125 -19.90 15.29 4.12
N GLU A 126 -18.82 15.64 3.44
CA GLU A 126 -17.89 16.67 3.89
C GLU A 126 -17.23 17.37 2.71
N LYS A 127 -16.46 18.42 2.99
CA LYS A 127 -15.63 19.09 1.98
C LYS A 127 -14.33 18.33 1.73
N PHE A 128 -14.09 17.97 0.47
CA PHE A 128 -12.87 17.29 0.05
C PHE A 128 -12.31 17.88 -1.24
N PRO A 129 -10.98 17.85 -1.45
CA PRO A 129 -10.41 18.10 -2.76
C PRO A 129 -10.90 17.05 -3.77
N PHE A 130 -11.60 17.54 -4.80
CA PHE A 130 -12.23 16.73 -5.83
C PHE A 130 -11.81 17.21 -7.22
N GLY A 131 -11.57 16.28 -8.13
CA GLY A 131 -11.22 16.56 -9.50
C GLY A 131 -11.91 15.62 -10.48
N TYR A 132 -11.84 15.98 -11.75
CA TYR A 132 -12.33 15.16 -12.85
C TYR A 132 -11.32 15.17 -13.99
N ILE A 133 -11.06 14.00 -14.57
CA ILE A 133 -10.14 13.79 -15.69
C ILE A 133 -10.99 13.47 -16.93
N PRO A 134 -11.29 14.45 -17.80
CA PRO A 134 -12.19 14.26 -18.93
C PRO A 134 -11.76 13.15 -19.89
N ASP A 135 -10.47 13.08 -20.21
CA ASP A 135 -9.92 12.09 -21.14
C ASP A 135 -10.11 10.65 -20.66
N LEU A 136 -10.19 10.45 -19.35
CA LEU A 136 -10.39 9.14 -18.73
C LEU A 136 -11.83 8.90 -18.26
N LYS A 137 -12.69 9.91 -18.29
CA LYS A 137 -13.98 9.91 -17.60
C LYS A 137 -13.81 9.39 -16.16
N CYS A 138 -12.90 10.00 -15.42
CA CYS A 138 -12.50 9.52 -14.10
C CYS A 138 -12.63 10.65 -13.07
N LYS A 139 -13.30 10.36 -11.96
CA LYS A 139 -13.37 11.23 -10.79
C LYS A 139 -12.18 10.96 -9.88
N VAL A 140 -11.64 12.01 -9.30
CA VAL A 140 -10.54 11.96 -8.33
C VAL A 140 -11.04 12.53 -7.00
N LEU A 141 -10.86 11.79 -5.92
CA LEU A 141 -11.14 12.26 -4.57
C LEU A 141 -9.88 12.13 -3.71
N GLU A 142 -9.50 13.21 -3.05
CA GLU A 142 -8.45 13.20 -2.03
C GLU A 142 -9.09 13.25 -0.64
N MET A 143 -8.76 12.28 0.21
CA MET A 143 -9.23 12.17 1.58
C MET A 143 -8.04 12.25 2.54
N PRO A 144 -7.86 13.38 3.25
CA PRO A 144 -6.77 13.54 4.21
C PRO A 144 -6.91 12.61 5.41
N TYR A 145 -5.79 12.09 5.89
CA TYR A 145 -5.67 11.50 7.22
C TYR A 145 -5.41 12.59 8.26
N GLN A 146 -5.66 12.25 9.52
CA GLN A 146 -5.51 13.15 10.65
C GLN A 146 -4.10 13.77 10.68
N GLY A 147 -4.04 15.09 10.81
CA GLY A 147 -2.79 15.85 10.78
C GLY A 147 -2.31 16.25 9.39
N GLY A 148 -2.98 15.83 8.31
CA GLY A 148 -2.77 16.34 6.95
C GLY A 148 -1.47 15.92 6.25
N GLU A 149 -0.57 15.21 6.94
CA GLU A 149 0.69 14.73 6.35
C GLU A 149 0.48 13.66 5.28
N LEU A 150 -0.59 12.86 5.43
CA LEU A 150 -0.95 11.79 4.50
C LEU A 150 -2.35 12.01 3.95
N SER A 151 -2.54 11.67 2.68
CA SER A 151 -3.87 11.59 2.06
C SER A 151 -4.03 10.25 1.32
N MET A 152 -5.24 9.69 1.35
CA MET A 152 -5.65 8.70 0.36
C MET A 152 -6.21 9.41 -0.86
N VAL A 153 -5.75 9.07 -2.06
CA VAL A 153 -6.30 9.57 -3.31
C VAL A 153 -6.92 8.41 -4.06
N ILE A 154 -8.17 8.57 -4.49
CA ILE A 154 -8.96 7.55 -5.19
C ILE A 154 -9.21 8.03 -6.61
N LEU A 155 -8.89 7.19 -7.59
CA LEU A 155 -9.25 7.37 -9.00
C LEU A 155 -10.36 6.38 -9.32
N LEU A 156 -11.55 6.91 -9.57
CA LEU A 156 -12.77 6.16 -9.82
C LEU A 156 -13.25 6.46 -11.25
N PRO A 157 -13.27 5.49 -12.19
CA PRO A 157 -13.97 5.64 -13.46
C PRO A 157 -15.42 6.10 -13.25
N GLU A 158 -16.04 6.78 -14.21
CA GLU A 158 -17.47 7.08 -14.12
C GLU A 158 -18.33 5.81 -14.15
N ASP A 159 -17.90 4.82 -14.94
CA ASP A 159 -18.58 3.54 -15.07
C ASP A 159 -17.64 2.44 -15.58
N ILE A 160 -18.10 1.19 -15.52
CA ILE A 160 -17.40 0.02 -16.08
C ILE A 160 -17.65 -0.03 -17.60
N GLU A 161 -16.80 0.64 -18.38
CA GLU A 161 -16.94 0.68 -19.85
C GLU A 161 -16.29 -0.52 -20.57
N ASP A 162 -15.30 -1.18 -19.97
CA ASP A 162 -14.62 -2.35 -20.53
C ASP A 162 -15.26 -3.70 -20.12
N GLU A 163 -14.80 -4.81 -20.71
CA GLU A 163 -15.33 -6.16 -20.43
C GLU A 163 -14.75 -6.80 -19.14
N SER A 164 -13.99 -6.03 -18.36
CA SER A 164 -13.31 -6.46 -17.14
C SER A 164 -13.71 -5.57 -15.96
N THR A 165 -12.84 -4.67 -15.51
CA THR A 165 -12.97 -3.92 -14.27
C THR A 165 -13.37 -2.45 -14.48
N GLY A 166 -13.32 -1.93 -15.71
CA GLY A 166 -13.48 -0.50 -16.00
C GLY A 166 -12.18 0.31 -15.87
N LEU A 167 -11.09 -0.31 -15.42
CA LEU A 167 -9.81 0.35 -15.15
C LEU A 167 -8.83 0.33 -16.31
N GLN A 168 -9.11 -0.42 -17.38
CA GLN A 168 -8.14 -0.69 -18.44
C GLN A 168 -7.58 0.61 -19.05
N LYS A 169 -8.46 1.58 -19.35
CA LYS A 169 -8.07 2.87 -19.94
C LYS A 169 -7.16 3.69 -19.02
N ILE A 170 -7.38 3.62 -17.71
CA ILE A 170 -6.55 4.32 -16.72
C ILE A 170 -5.19 3.63 -16.63
N GLU A 171 -5.17 2.30 -16.52
CA GLU A 171 -3.94 1.50 -16.40
C GLU A 171 -3.04 1.62 -17.65
N GLU A 172 -3.61 1.63 -18.86
CA GLU A 172 -2.86 1.80 -20.11
C GLU A 172 -2.18 3.17 -20.23
N GLN A 173 -2.80 4.20 -19.65
CA GLN A 173 -2.28 5.57 -19.67
C GLN A 173 -1.47 5.92 -18.42
N LEU A 174 -1.41 5.04 -17.42
CA LEU A 174 -0.81 5.33 -16.14
C LEU A 174 0.71 5.47 -16.29
N THR A 175 1.19 6.68 -16.07
CA THR A 175 2.61 7.02 -15.92
C THR A 175 2.76 7.85 -14.66
N LEU A 176 3.98 7.97 -14.14
CA LEU A 176 4.23 8.78 -12.96
C LEU A 176 3.87 10.26 -13.22
N GLU A 177 4.22 10.75 -14.40
CA GLU A 177 3.95 12.12 -14.85
C GLU A 177 2.45 12.39 -14.93
N LYS A 178 1.69 11.50 -15.58
CA LYS A 178 0.23 11.62 -15.66
C LYS A 178 -0.44 11.50 -14.30
N LEU A 179 0.01 10.59 -13.44
CA LEU A 179 -0.55 10.44 -12.10
C LEU A 179 -0.37 11.71 -11.27
N TYR A 180 0.81 12.34 -11.35
CA TYR A 180 1.06 13.63 -10.71
C TYR A 180 0.22 14.74 -11.32
N GLU A 181 0.09 14.80 -12.65
CA GLU A 181 -0.76 15.77 -13.33
C GLU A 181 -2.22 15.64 -12.90
N TRP A 182 -2.78 14.42 -12.89
CA TRP A 182 -4.16 14.14 -12.52
C TRP A 182 -4.49 14.50 -11.07
N THR A 183 -3.49 14.49 -10.20
CA THR A 183 -3.67 14.60 -8.74
C THR A 183 -2.95 15.79 -8.11
N LYS A 184 -2.49 16.75 -8.94
CA LYS A 184 -1.93 18.02 -8.47
C LYS A 184 -3.03 18.88 -7.84
N HIS A 185 -2.66 19.65 -6.81
CA HIS A 185 -3.62 20.43 -6.05
C HIS A 185 -4.40 21.45 -6.89
N GLU A 186 -3.81 22.01 -7.95
CA GLU A 186 -4.50 22.98 -8.82
C GLU A 186 -5.63 22.35 -9.64
N ASN A 187 -5.62 21.03 -9.82
CA ASN A 187 -6.66 20.28 -10.51
C ASN A 187 -7.78 19.81 -9.57
N LEU A 188 -7.59 19.95 -8.25
CA LEU A 188 -8.54 19.52 -7.24
C LEU A 188 -9.18 20.74 -6.57
N LYS A 189 -10.50 20.81 -6.59
CA LYS A 189 -11.27 21.87 -5.93
C LYS A 189 -11.88 21.34 -4.65
N GLU A 190 -11.77 22.10 -3.57
CA GLU A 190 -12.45 21.77 -2.32
C GLU A 190 -13.94 22.07 -2.46
N ILE A 191 -14.77 21.03 -2.48
CA ILE A 191 -16.22 21.11 -2.64
C ILE A 191 -16.93 20.13 -1.68
N ASP A 192 -18.22 20.34 -1.44
CA ASP A 192 -19.06 19.40 -0.71
C ASP A 192 -19.27 18.10 -1.53
N VAL A 193 -18.86 16.96 -0.98
CA VAL A 193 -18.97 15.64 -1.63
C VAL A 193 -19.73 14.65 -0.74
N HIS A 194 -20.72 13.96 -1.32
CA HIS A 194 -21.29 12.75 -0.74
C HIS A 194 -20.39 11.56 -1.09
N VAL A 195 -19.64 11.07 -0.10
CA VAL A 195 -18.68 9.99 -0.27
C VAL A 195 -19.29 8.67 0.20
N ASN A 196 -19.37 7.70 -0.70
CA ASN A 196 -19.60 6.30 -0.35
C ASN A 196 -18.32 5.51 -0.66
N LEU A 197 -17.72 4.89 0.35
CA LEU A 197 -16.46 4.16 0.24
C LEU A 197 -16.60 2.79 0.90
N PRO A 198 -16.33 1.68 0.20
CA PRO A 198 -16.40 0.36 0.81
C PRO A 198 -15.34 0.23 1.90
N LYS A 199 -15.69 -0.49 2.98
CA LYS A 199 -14.67 -1.06 3.86
C LYS A 199 -13.94 -2.13 3.08
N PHE A 200 -12.62 -2.10 3.11
CA PHE A 200 -11.82 -3.12 2.47
C PHE A 200 -10.55 -3.40 3.27
N LYS A 201 -10.05 -4.62 3.08
CA LYS A 201 -8.76 -5.05 3.60
C LYS A 201 -8.01 -5.72 2.46
N ILE A 202 -6.82 -5.23 2.17
CA ILE A 202 -5.92 -5.78 1.15
C ILE A 202 -4.70 -6.31 1.85
N GLU A 203 -4.37 -7.57 1.55
CA GLU A 203 -3.17 -8.24 2.02
C GLU A 203 -2.55 -8.99 0.84
N GLU A 204 -1.45 -8.46 0.31
CA GLU A 204 -0.82 -8.99 -0.91
C GLU A 204 0.65 -9.30 -0.65
N SER A 205 1.12 -10.42 -1.22
CA SER A 205 2.48 -10.92 -1.07
C SER A 205 3.10 -11.21 -2.43
N TYR A 206 4.30 -10.70 -2.66
CA TYR A 206 5.01 -10.81 -3.93
C TYR A 206 6.43 -11.33 -3.72
N ILE A 207 6.84 -12.25 -4.60
CA ILE A 207 8.25 -12.59 -4.82
C ILE A 207 8.70 -11.78 -6.04
N LEU A 208 9.44 -10.70 -5.79
CA LEU A 208 9.71 -9.65 -6.78
C LEU A 208 10.78 -10.03 -7.82
N ASN A 209 11.44 -11.18 -7.69
CA ASN A 209 12.55 -11.56 -8.58
C ASN A 209 12.20 -11.47 -10.07
N SER A 210 11.05 -12.02 -10.48
CA SER A 210 10.67 -12.00 -11.92
C SER A 210 10.27 -10.60 -12.38
N ASN A 211 9.54 -9.85 -11.55
CA ASN A 211 9.12 -8.48 -11.82
C ASN A 211 10.35 -7.58 -12.01
N LEU A 212 11.29 -7.60 -11.06
CA LEU A 212 12.51 -6.81 -11.10
C LEU A 212 13.47 -7.27 -12.20
N GLY A 213 13.53 -8.58 -12.48
CA GLY A 213 14.30 -9.12 -13.60
C GLY A 213 13.80 -8.62 -14.96
N ARG A 214 12.48 -8.49 -15.14
CA ARG A 214 11.87 -7.87 -16.34
C ARG A 214 12.15 -6.36 -16.45
N LEU A 215 12.41 -5.70 -15.32
CA LEU A 215 12.82 -4.29 -15.27
C LEU A 215 14.35 -4.10 -15.43
N GLY A 216 15.11 -5.18 -15.60
CA GLY A 216 16.55 -5.13 -15.90
C GLY A 216 17.47 -5.63 -14.78
N LEU A 217 16.96 -5.94 -13.58
CA LEU A 217 17.75 -6.39 -12.43
C LEU A 217 18.08 -7.89 -12.46
N GLN A 218 18.51 -8.43 -13.61
CA GLN A 218 18.70 -9.87 -13.78
C GLN A 218 19.95 -10.40 -13.05
N ASP A 219 21.06 -9.67 -13.09
CA ASP A 219 22.34 -10.14 -12.58
C ASP A 219 22.31 -10.34 -11.06
N LEU A 220 21.53 -9.53 -10.31
CA LEU A 220 21.34 -9.66 -8.87
C LEU A 220 20.82 -11.03 -8.43
N PHE A 221 20.10 -11.73 -9.31
CA PHE A 221 19.47 -13.02 -9.04
C PHE A 221 20.27 -14.21 -9.60
N SER A 222 21.46 -13.97 -10.14
CA SER A 222 22.29 -14.98 -10.79
C SER A 222 23.59 -15.21 -10.02
N SER A 223 23.84 -16.47 -9.63
CA SER A 223 25.07 -16.84 -8.92
C SER A 223 26.35 -16.66 -9.73
N SER A 224 26.26 -16.58 -11.06
CA SER A 224 27.43 -16.42 -11.95
C SER A 224 27.68 -14.97 -12.38
N LYS A 225 26.71 -14.07 -12.17
CA LYS A 225 26.78 -12.67 -12.63
C LYS A 225 26.68 -11.64 -11.51
N ALA A 226 26.06 -11.98 -10.38
CA ALA A 226 25.90 -11.07 -9.28
C ALA A 226 27.28 -10.63 -8.76
N ASP A 227 27.57 -9.33 -8.81
CA ASP A 227 28.69 -8.74 -8.12
C ASP A 227 28.19 -8.05 -6.85
N LEU A 228 28.26 -8.79 -5.75
CA LEU A 228 27.95 -8.31 -4.40
C LEU A 228 29.21 -8.32 -3.52
N SER A 229 30.38 -8.07 -4.12
CA SER A 229 31.69 -8.04 -3.44
C SER A 229 31.77 -7.02 -2.31
N GLY A 230 30.96 -5.95 -2.37
CA GLY A 230 30.81 -5.00 -1.27
C GLY A 230 30.03 -5.52 -0.05
N MET A 231 29.41 -6.71 -0.14
CA MET A 231 28.68 -7.34 0.97
C MET A 231 29.48 -8.44 1.65
N SER A 232 30.18 -9.26 0.87
CA SER A 232 30.91 -10.45 1.32
C SER A 232 32.07 -10.71 0.37
N GLU A 233 33.17 -11.26 0.89
CA GLU A 233 34.30 -11.70 0.08
C GLU A 233 33.97 -12.94 -0.79
N SER A 234 32.89 -13.64 -0.45
CA SER A 234 32.43 -14.81 -1.21
C SER A 234 31.86 -14.41 -2.57
N ARG A 235 32.30 -15.11 -3.62
CA ARG A 235 31.97 -14.80 -5.02
C ARG A 235 30.70 -15.47 -5.54
N ASP A 236 30.07 -16.33 -4.74
CA ASP A 236 28.85 -17.06 -5.08
C ASP A 236 27.61 -16.49 -4.39
N ILE A 237 27.72 -15.34 -3.72
CA ILE A 237 26.57 -14.69 -3.08
C ILE A 237 25.73 -13.91 -4.10
N PHE A 238 24.43 -14.15 -4.08
CA PHE A 238 23.44 -13.48 -4.92
C PHE A 238 22.12 -13.36 -4.15
N ILE A 239 21.23 -12.46 -4.58
CA ILE A 239 19.90 -12.34 -3.97
C ILE A 239 19.05 -13.52 -4.42
N SER A 240 18.76 -14.44 -3.51
CA SER A 240 17.93 -15.61 -3.80
C SER A 240 16.45 -15.22 -3.91
N LYS A 241 15.97 -14.36 -3.00
CA LYS A 241 14.56 -13.91 -2.97
C LYS A 241 14.46 -12.45 -2.52
N ILE A 242 13.56 -11.71 -3.15
CA ILE A 242 13.03 -10.45 -2.62
C ILE A 242 11.56 -10.66 -2.35
N VAL A 243 11.16 -10.58 -1.09
CA VAL A 243 9.77 -10.79 -0.68
C VAL A 243 9.20 -9.49 -0.15
N HIS A 244 8.13 -9.04 -0.80
CA HIS A 244 7.37 -7.86 -0.41
C HIS A 244 5.96 -8.27 0.00
N LYS A 245 5.54 -7.89 1.21
CA LYS A 245 4.16 -8.07 1.66
C LYS A 245 3.60 -6.77 2.20
N SER A 246 2.43 -6.39 1.71
CA SER A 246 1.75 -5.17 2.11
C SER A 246 0.39 -5.49 2.73
N PHE A 247 0.00 -4.66 3.70
CA PHE A 247 -1.31 -4.71 4.33
C PHE A 247 -1.89 -3.30 4.44
N VAL A 248 -3.10 -3.13 3.91
CA VAL A 248 -3.90 -1.91 4.04
C VAL A 248 -5.31 -2.29 4.51
N GLU A 249 -5.79 -1.62 5.55
CA GLU A 249 -7.15 -1.77 6.05
C GLU A 249 -7.83 -0.41 6.10
N VAL A 250 -8.97 -0.30 5.41
CA VAL A 250 -9.79 0.90 5.35
C VAL A 250 -11.12 0.64 6.06
N ASN A 251 -11.38 1.45 7.08
CA ASN A 251 -12.57 1.40 7.91
C ASN A 251 -12.96 2.82 8.38
N GLU A 252 -13.88 2.90 9.35
CA GLU A 252 -14.49 4.14 9.81
C GLU A 252 -13.62 4.95 10.79
N GLU A 253 -12.56 4.37 11.38
CA GLU A 253 -11.95 4.91 12.61
C GLU A 253 -11.37 6.35 12.46
N GLY A 254 -11.47 7.22 13.49
CA GLY A 254 -11.64 6.91 14.93
C GLY A 254 -12.30 7.94 15.88
N THR A 255 -13.06 7.42 16.84
CA THR A 255 -13.67 8.11 17.99
C THR A 255 -14.90 8.99 17.70
N GLU A 256 -16.00 8.54 18.31
CA GLU A 256 -17.28 9.21 18.50
C GLU A 256 -17.10 10.58 19.17
N ALA A 257 -17.39 11.65 18.42
CA ALA A 257 -17.78 12.92 19.01
C ALA A 257 -18.95 13.46 18.19
N ALA A 258 -20.06 13.65 18.88
CA ALA A 258 -21.27 14.26 18.36
C ALA A 258 -21.02 15.73 18.00
N ALA A 259 -21.42 16.13 16.80
CA ALA A 259 -21.89 17.48 16.56
C ALA A 259 -23.06 17.39 15.59
N ALA A 260 -24.26 17.38 16.17
CA ALA A 260 -25.43 17.87 15.48
C ALA A 260 -25.15 19.33 15.11
N THR A 261 -24.91 19.61 13.83
CA THR A 261 -25.04 20.97 13.31
C THR A 261 -26.14 20.94 12.27
N ALA A 262 -27.37 21.00 12.75
CA ALA A 262 -28.50 21.47 11.96
C ALA A 262 -28.25 22.96 11.68
N GLY A 263 -27.45 23.24 10.65
CA GLY A 263 -27.26 24.57 10.09
C GLY A 263 -28.28 24.77 8.97
N LEU A 264 -29.11 25.80 9.12
CA LEU A 264 -29.98 26.32 8.06
C LEU A 264 -29.19 26.47 6.76
N VAL A 265 -29.54 25.70 5.73
CA VAL A 265 -29.00 25.91 4.38
C VAL A 265 -29.87 26.97 3.71
N GLU A 266 -29.36 28.19 3.65
CA GLU A 266 -29.71 29.11 2.57
C GLU A 266 -29.40 28.41 1.24
N TYR A 267 -30.40 28.35 0.36
CA TYR A 267 -30.26 27.84 -1.01
C TYR A 267 -29.32 28.76 -1.81
N CYS A 268 -28.02 28.61 -1.62
CA CYS A 268 -27.05 28.90 -2.67
C CYS A 268 -26.91 27.65 -3.54
N LEU A 269 -26.71 27.85 -4.85
CA LEU A 269 -26.42 26.80 -5.85
C LEU A 269 -25.05 26.16 -5.59
N VAL A 270 -24.85 25.54 -4.42
CA VAL A 270 -23.65 24.78 -4.11
C VAL A 270 -23.78 23.45 -4.85
N SER A 271 -22.93 23.23 -5.85
CA SER A 271 -22.79 21.93 -6.52
C SER A 271 -22.30 20.93 -5.48
N ILE A 272 -23.18 20.01 -5.10
CA ILE A 272 -22.84 18.88 -4.23
C ILE A 272 -22.59 17.70 -5.16
N GLU A 273 -21.38 17.16 -5.14
CA GLU A 273 -20.99 16.04 -5.98
C GLU A 273 -21.19 14.70 -5.27
N ALA A 274 -21.56 13.66 -6.03
CA ALA A 274 -21.63 12.29 -5.54
C ALA A 274 -20.40 11.50 -5.98
N PHE A 275 -19.67 10.96 -5.01
CA PHE A 275 -18.52 10.08 -5.22
C PHE A 275 -18.82 8.72 -4.60
N ILE A 276 -19.38 7.82 -5.43
CA ILE A 276 -19.86 6.51 -5.00
C ILE A 276 -18.90 5.44 -5.51
N VAL A 277 -18.07 4.90 -4.62
CA VAL A 277 -17.04 3.90 -4.94
C VAL A 277 -17.68 2.50 -4.93
N ASP A 278 -18.59 2.25 -5.86
CA ASP A 278 -19.35 1.00 -5.97
C ASP A 278 -18.86 0.05 -7.08
N HIS A 279 -17.67 0.31 -7.63
CA HIS A 279 -17.05 -0.49 -8.68
C HIS A 279 -15.52 -0.31 -8.65
N PRO A 280 -14.73 -1.07 -9.46
CA PRO A 280 -13.29 -1.10 -9.28
C PRO A 280 -12.63 0.27 -9.43
N PHE A 281 -11.65 0.52 -8.56
CA PHE A 281 -10.95 1.79 -8.47
C PHE A 281 -9.45 1.59 -8.20
N LEU A 282 -8.66 2.62 -8.53
CA LEU A 282 -7.28 2.72 -8.08
C LEU A 282 -7.21 3.65 -6.87
N PHE A 283 -6.28 3.37 -5.97
CA PHE A 283 -5.97 4.29 -4.87
C PHE A 283 -4.46 4.35 -4.62
N PHE A 284 -4.01 5.45 -4.07
CA PHE A 284 -2.69 5.54 -3.42
C PHE A 284 -2.80 6.28 -2.10
N ILE A 285 -1.80 6.06 -1.24
CA ILE A 285 -1.58 6.86 -0.04
C ILE A 285 -0.33 7.70 -0.30
N ARG A 286 -0.48 9.02 -0.27
CA ARG A 286 0.58 9.99 -0.55
C ARG A 286 1.02 10.67 0.74
N HIS A 287 2.33 10.86 0.88
CA HIS A 287 2.89 11.82 1.82
C HIS A 287 2.90 13.20 1.18
N ASN A 288 1.99 14.07 1.64
CA ASN A 288 1.70 15.35 1.00
C ASN A 288 2.90 16.30 0.93
N PRO A 289 3.75 16.42 1.98
CA PRO A 289 4.92 17.31 1.92
C PRO A 289 5.97 16.93 0.86
N THR A 290 6.10 15.65 0.51
CA THR A 290 7.14 15.19 -0.44
C THR A 290 6.56 14.62 -1.74
N ALA A 291 5.23 14.59 -1.87
CA ALA A 291 4.51 13.92 -2.95
C ALA A 291 4.91 12.43 -3.16
N ASN A 292 5.47 11.78 -2.14
CA ASN A 292 5.88 10.37 -2.23
C ASN A 292 4.66 9.46 -2.07
N MET A 293 4.54 8.48 -2.95
CA MET A 293 3.55 7.41 -2.80
C MET A 293 4.08 6.35 -1.83
N LEU A 294 3.34 6.13 -0.76
CA LEU A 294 3.64 5.11 0.24
C LEU A 294 2.99 3.77 -0.10
N PHE A 295 1.79 3.84 -0.70
CA PHE A 295 1.04 2.69 -1.18
C PHE A 295 0.40 3.03 -2.51
N PHE A 296 0.27 2.03 -3.37
CA PHE A 296 -0.52 2.09 -4.58
C PHE A 296 -1.21 0.76 -4.77
N GLY A 297 -2.50 0.79 -5.08
CA GLY A 297 -3.31 -0.42 -5.15
C GLY A 297 -4.52 -0.26 -6.04
N ARG A 298 -5.05 -1.42 -6.43
CA ARG A 298 -6.30 -1.57 -7.16
C ARG A 298 -7.25 -2.39 -6.31
N VAL A 299 -8.50 -1.97 -6.25
CA VAL A 299 -9.58 -2.71 -5.56
C VAL A 299 -10.60 -3.15 -6.59
N CYS A 300 -10.62 -4.43 -6.94
CA CYS A 300 -11.65 -5.01 -7.81
C CYS A 300 -12.77 -5.72 -7.03
N SER A 301 -12.49 -6.13 -5.79
CA SER A 301 -13.44 -6.73 -4.86
C SER A 301 -13.03 -6.36 -3.43
N PRO A 302 -13.76 -5.45 -2.77
CA PRO A 302 -13.59 -5.16 -1.35
C PRO A 302 -13.76 -6.35 -0.41
#